data_AF-A0A0F6W7X3-F1
#
_entry.id   AF-A0A0F6W7X3-F1
#
_cell.length_a   1.000
_cell.length_b   1.000
_cell.length_c   1.000
_cell.angle_alpha   90.00
_cell.angle_beta   90.00
_cell.angle_gamma   90.00
#
_symmetry.space_group_name_H-M   'P 1'
#
loop_
_entity.id
_entity.type
_entity.pdbx_description
1 polymer ?
#
loop_
_entity_poly.entity_id
_entity_poly.type
_entity_poly.pdbx_seq_one_letter_code
_entity_poly.pdbx_strand_id
1 'polypeptide(L)'
;MSNASPRLSSLDLNLLVALDALLRERSVTSAGRRIGLSQPAMSHALSRLRELLGDPILAREGRVMRHTALAERLAPQVRRLLGEIEATLLGHRAFVPARAAHVPRRDERSLRRRARPRGARAHPRRGAARRARAARAPRRSAGARARAR
;
A
#
# COMPACT_ATOMS: atom_id res chain seq x y z
N MET A 1 10.62 -13.75 20.85
CA MET A 1 9.23 -13.30 20.67
C MET A 1 9.17 -12.58 19.32
N SER A 2 8.43 -13.13 18.36
CA SER A 2 8.53 -12.77 16.93
C SER A 2 8.01 -11.35 16.68
N ASN A 3 8.91 -10.41 16.38
CA ASN A 3 8.57 -9.07 15.93
C ASN A 3 8.45 -9.08 14.40
N ALA A 4 7.35 -9.62 13.88
CA ALA A 4 6.99 -9.47 12.49
C ALA A 4 6.18 -8.18 12.37
N SER A 5 6.78 -7.12 11.81
CA SER A 5 6.06 -5.90 11.46
C SER A 5 4.78 -6.29 10.70
N PRO A 6 3.58 -5.92 11.17
CA PRO A 6 2.34 -6.34 10.55
C PRO A 6 2.36 -5.87 9.10
N ARG A 7 2.34 -6.83 8.16
CA ARG A 7 2.25 -6.49 6.74
C ARG A 7 0.85 -5.91 6.53
N LEU A 8 0.74 -4.82 5.77
CA LEU A 8 -0.58 -4.27 5.41
C LEU A 8 -1.48 -5.33 4.75
N SER A 9 -0.90 -6.32 4.07
CA SER A 9 -1.60 -7.45 3.46
C SER A 9 -2.33 -8.37 4.45
N SER A 10 -2.00 -8.34 5.76
CA SER A 10 -2.70 -9.09 6.80
C SER A 10 -3.68 -8.23 7.60
N LEU A 11 -3.79 -6.94 7.30
CA LEU A 11 -4.68 -6.04 8.02
C LEU A 11 -6.07 -6.04 7.37
N ASP A 12 -7.05 -6.54 8.11
CA ASP A 12 -8.45 -6.49 7.72
C ASP A 12 -8.97 -5.04 7.73
N LEU A 13 -9.39 -4.51 6.58
CA LEU A 13 -9.92 -3.15 6.46
C LEU A 13 -11.17 -2.93 7.33
N ASN A 14 -11.91 -3.99 7.65
CA ASN A 14 -13.05 -3.89 8.57
C ASN A 14 -12.61 -3.49 9.99
N LEU A 15 -11.37 -3.82 10.39
CA LEU A 15 -10.83 -3.37 11.67
C LEU A 15 -10.61 -1.86 11.68
N LEU A 16 -10.28 -1.24 10.54
CA LEU A 16 -10.14 0.21 10.46
C LEU A 16 -11.48 0.93 10.61
N VAL A 17 -12.55 0.36 10.03
CA VAL A 17 -13.93 0.84 10.23
C VAL A 17 -14.38 0.66 11.67
N ALA A 18 -14.10 -0.51 12.27
CA ALA A 18 -14.40 -0.75 13.69
C ALA A 18 -13.63 0.20 14.61
N LEU A 19 -12.35 0.47 14.30
CA LEU A 19 -11.53 1.43 15.03
C LEU A 19 -12.14 2.84 14.95
N ASP A 20 -12.53 3.33 13.78
CA ASP A 20 -13.19 4.65 13.68
C ASP A 20 -14.47 4.71 14.52
N ALA A 21 -15.29 3.64 14.49
CA ALA A 21 -16.49 3.57 15.32
C ALA A 21 -16.17 3.64 16.82
N LEU A 22 -15.15 2.91 17.29
CA LEU A 22 -14.69 2.96 18.68
C LEU A 22 -14.03 4.30 19.05
N LEU A 23 -13.43 5.01 18.10
CA LEU A 23 -12.83 6.32 18.33
C LEU A 23 -13.87 7.46 18.33
N ARG A 24 -15.05 7.24 17.74
CA ARG A 24 -16.20 8.14 17.84
C ARG A 24 -17.03 7.86 19.09
N GLU A 25 -17.23 6.58 19.38
CA GLU A 25 -18.10 6.13 20.45
C GLU A 25 -17.25 5.66 21.63
N ARG A 26 -17.44 6.23 22.83
CA ARG A 26 -16.78 5.75 24.07
C ARG A 26 -17.45 4.49 24.64
N SER A 27 -17.98 3.64 23.77
CA SER A 27 -18.79 2.47 24.11
C SER A 27 -18.72 1.44 23.01
N VAL A 28 -18.37 0.20 23.38
CA VAL A 28 -18.31 -0.95 22.46
C VAL A 28 -19.69 -1.24 21.87
N THR A 29 -20.74 -1.17 22.69
CA THR A 29 -22.12 -1.42 22.24
C THR A 29 -22.59 -0.36 21.25
N SER A 30 -22.34 0.92 21.53
CA SER A 30 -22.72 2.03 20.63
C SER A 30 -21.91 2.00 19.34
N ALA A 31 -20.60 1.71 19.42
CA ALA A 31 -19.74 1.51 18.26
C ALA A 31 -20.27 0.40 17.35
N GLY A 32 -20.61 -0.77 17.92
CA GLY A 32 -21.16 -1.89 17.18
C GLY A 32 -22.44 -1.51 16.44
N ARG A 33 -23.40 -0.91 17.15
CA ARG A 33 -24.66 -0.44 16.57
C ARG A 33 -24.45 0.55 15.43
N ARG A 34 -23.47 1.46 15.55
CA ARG A 34 -23.17 2.48 14.53
C ARG A 34 -22.83 1.87 13.16
N ILE A 35 -22.15 0.73 13.15
CA ILE A 35 -21.68 0.08 11.92
C ILE A 35 -22.37 -1.27 11.66
N GLY A 36 -23.50 -1.53 12.32
CA GLY A 36 -24.29 -2.76 12.11
C GLY A 36 -23.66 -4.05 12.65
N LEU A 37 -22.69 -3.96 13.55
CA LEU A 37 -22.10 -5.13 14.22
C LEU A 37 -22.80 -5.45 15.54
N SER A 38 -22.88 -6.73 15.86
CA SER A 38 -23.26 -7.18 17.20
C SER A 38 -22.19 -6.78 18.23
N GLN A 39 -22.58 -6.64 19.50
CA GLN A 39 -21.63 -6.30 20.56
C GLN A 39 -20.52 -7.36 20.76
N PRO A 40 -20.77 -8.69 20.63
CA PRO A 40 -19.71 -9.69 20.64
C PRO A 40 -18.72 -9.53 19.47
N ALA A 41 -19.23 -9.27 18.26
CA ALA A 41 -18.38 -9.04 17.09
C ALA A 41 -17.51 -7.78 17.27
N MET A 42 -18.08 -6.69 17.77
CA MET A 42 -17.34 -5.45 18.06
C MET A 42 -16.31 -5.63 19.20
N SER A 43 -16.65 -6.40 20.23
CA SER A 43 -15.71 -6.72 21.32
C SER A 43 -14.50 -7.51 20.80
N HIS A 44 -14.73 -8.48 19.92
CA HIS A 44 -13.67 -9.24 19.30
C HIS A 44 -12.79 -8.38 18.36
N ALA A 45 -13.40 -7.47 17.58
CA ALA A 45 -12.65 -6.49 16.79
C ALA A 45 -11.78 -5.59 17.69
N LEU A 46 -12.31 -5.10 18.82
CA LEU A 46 -11.55 -4.33 19.80
C LEU A 46 -10.37 -5.13 20.38
N SER A 47 -10.54 -6.41 20.70
CA SER A 47 -9.42 -7.25 21.17
C SER A 47 -8.30 -7.35 20.14
N ARG A 48 -8.63 -7.60 18.87
CA ARG A 48 -7.64 -7.63 17.78
C ARG A 48 -6.92 -6.30 17.60
N LEU A 49 -7.67 -5.19 17.68
CA LEU A 49 -7.09 -3.85 17.60
C LEU A 49 -6.13 -3.57 18.77
N ARG A 50 -6.45 -4.04 19.98
CA ARG A 50 -5.58 -3.92 21.16
C ARG A 50 -4.28 -4.68 20.98
N GLU A 51 -4.34 -5.90 20.44
CA GLU A 51 -3.15 -6.70 20.12
C GLU A 51 -2.30 -6.03 19.04
N LEU A 52 -2.92 -5.51 17.97
CA LEU A 52 -2.24 -4.87 16.86
C LEU A 52 -1.52 -3.57 17.29
N LEU A 53 -2.18 -2.74 18.11
CA LEU A 53 -1.68 -1.43 18.51
C LEU A 53 -0.86 -1.46 19.80
N GLY A 54 -0.95 -2.55 20.57
CA GLY A 54 -0.38 -2.62 21.92
C GLY A 54 -1.01 -1.62 22.90
N ASP A 55 -2.26 -1.20 22.66
CA ASP A 55 -2.94 -0.15 23.42
C ASP A 55 -4.40 -0.53 23.72
N PRO A 56 -4.93 -0.27 24.94
CA PRO A 56 -6.31 -0.59 25.30
C PRO A 56 -7.40 0.10 24.48
N ILE A 57 -7.09 1.21 23.80
CA ILE A 57 -7.94 2.12 23.01
C ILE A 57 -9.00 2.82 23.87
N LEU A 58 -9.80 2.04 24.58
CA LEU A 58 -10.75 2.46 25.59
C LEU A 58 -10.28 1.96 26.96
N ALA A 59 -9.97 2.89 27.86
CA ALA A 59 -9.61 2.64 29.25
C ALA A 59 -10.73 3.11 30.18
N ARG A 60 -10.84 2.48 31.35
CA ARG A 60 -11.84 2.86 32.34
C ARG A 60 -11.25 3.86 33.33
N GLU A 61 -11.83 5.04 33.40
CA GLU A 61 -11.51 6.08 34.38
C GLU A 61 -12.71 6.27 35.30
N GLY A 62 -12.62 5.67 36.49
CA GLY A 62 -13.73 5.59 37.44
C GLY A 62 -14.93 4.84 36.83
N ARG A 63 -16.04 5.56 36.64
CA ARG A 63 -17.29 4.98 36.09
C ARG A 63 -17.42 5.15 34.58
N VAL A 64 -16.49 5.85 33.93
CA VAL A 64 -16.61 6.24 32.51
C VAL A 64 -15.52 5.55 31.68
N MET A 65 -15.88 5.11 30.47
CA MET A 65 -14.90 4.67 29.48
C MET A 65 -14.38 5.89 28.71
N ARG A 66 -13.06 6.00 28.58
CA ARG A 66 -12.37 7.09 27.88
C ARG A 66 -11.37 6.55 26.89
N HIS A 67 -11.08 7.35 25.88
CA HIS A 67 -10.03 7.06 24.92
C HIS A 67 -8.66 7.18 25.60
N THR A 68 -7.73 6.32 25.23
CA THR A 68 -6.32 6.49 25.61
C THR A 68 -5.71 7.66 24.83
N ALA A 69 -4.56 8.17 25.27
CA ALA A 69 -3.83 9.22 24.55
C ALA A 69 -3.42 8.77 23.12
N LEU A 70 -3.16 7.48 22.90
CA LEU A 70 -2.93 6.95 21.56
C LEU A 70 -4.21 7.01 20.71
N ALA A 71 -5.33 6.52 21.26
CA ALA A 71 -6.62 6.52 20.57
C ALA A 71 -7.04 7.93 20.14
N GLU A 72 -6.88 8.93 21.01
CA GLU A 72 -7.19 10.33 20.67
C GLU A 72 -6.32 10.87 19.52
N ARG A 73 -5.02 10.55 19.51
CA ARG A 73 -4.11 10.94 18.42
C ARG A 73 -4.43 10.24 17.09
N LEU A 74 -4.86 8.99 17.14
CA LEU A 74 -5.19 8.20 15.94
C LEU A 74 -6.52 8.60 15.32
N ALA A 75 -7.49 9.07 16.11
CA ALA A 75 -8.83 9.39 15.64
C ALA A 75 -8.89 10.28 14.37
N PRO A 76 -8.21 11.44 14.29
CA PRO A 76 -8.20 12.23 13.06
C PRO A 76 -7.50 11.55 11.88
N GLN A 77 -6.46 10.76 12.14
CA GLN A 77 -5.69 10.07 11.09
C GLN A 77 -6.51 8.95 10.45
N VAL A 78 -7.17 8.13 11.28
CA VAL A 78 -8.04 7.03 10.84
C VAL A 78 -9.20 7.56 9.98
N ARG A 79 -9.85 8.65 10.41
CA ARG A 79 -10.91 9.29 9.63
C ARG A 79 -10.43 9.76 8.26
N ARG A 80 -9.25 10.38 8.20
CA ARG A 80 -8.69 10.86 6.93
C ARG A 80 -8.42 9.70 5.98
N LEU A 81 -7.80 8.62 6.48
CA LEU A 81 -7.50 7.43 5.70
C LEU A 81 -8.75 6.74 5.17
N LEU A 82 -9.79 6.59 5.99
CA LEU A 82 -11.06 6.03 5.54
C LEU A 82 -11.70 6.89 4.43
N GLY A 83 -11.64 8.22 4.55
CA GLY A 83 -12.11 9.12 3.51
C GLY A 83 -11.32 9.03 2.20
N GLU A 84 -9.99 8.89 2.29
CA GLU A 84 -9.11 8.69 1.12
C GLU A 84 -9.41 7.34 0.42
N ILE A 85 -9.62 6.28 1.21
CA ILE A 85 -10.00 4.95 0.70
C ILE A 85 -11.38 5.04 0.01
N GLU A 86 -12.35 5.68 0.65
CA GLU A 86 -13.70 5.86 0.11
C GLU A 86 -13.68 6.65 -1.21
N ALA A 87 -12.94 7.76 -1.25
CA ALA A 87 -12.78 8.55 -2.48
C ALA A 87 -12.09 7.75 -3.59
N THR A 88 -11.11 6.91 -3.26
CA THR A 88 -10.39 6.10 -4.25
C THR A 88 -11.26 4.98 -4.80
N LEU A 89 -11.98 4.26 -3.94
CA LEU A 89 -12.75 3.07 -4.34
C LEU A 89 -14.15 3.42 -4.87
N LEU A 90 -14.83 4.38 -4.25
CA LEU A 90 -16.21 4.75 -4.56
C LEU A 90 -16.33 6.07 -5.36
N GLY A 91 -15.26 6.87 -5.42
CA GLY A 91 -15.23 8.12 -6.19
C GLY A 91 -15.14 7.94 -7.71
N HIS A 92 -15.05 6.70 -8.20
CA HIS A 92 -15.21 6.39 -9.63
C HIS A 92 -16.68 6.58 -10.02
N ARG A 93 -17.07 7.82 -10.32
CA ARG A 93 -18.32 8.08 -11.05
C ARG A 93 -18.35 7.21 -12.30
N ALA A 94 -19.48 6.55 -12.55
CA ALA A 94 -19.70 5.81 -13.78
C ALA A 94 -19.27 6.67 -14.98
N PHE A 95 -18.40 6.12 -15.84
CA PHE A 95 -18.03 6.78 -17.08
C PHE A 95 -19.31 7.02 -17.88
N VAL A 96 -19.72 8.28 -18.02
CA VAL A 96 -20.86 8.68 -18.85
C VAL A 96 -20.29 9.01 -20.23
N PRO A 97 -20.48 8.16 -21.27
CA PRO A 97 -19.90 8.41 -22.59
C PRO A 97 -20.36 9.74 -23.18
N ALA A 98 -21.60 10.16 -22.85
CA ALA A 98 -22.17 11.43 -23.28
C ALA A 98 -21.47 12.68 -22.68
N ARG A 99 -20.65 12.53 -21.64
CA ARG A 99 -19.86 13.62 -21.03
C ARG A 99 -18.37 13.51 -21.32
N ALA A 100 -17.93 12.42 -21.94
CA ALA A 100 -16.57 12.29 -22.40
C ALA A 100 -16.42 13.18 -23.64
N ALA A 101 -15.54 14.18 -23.58
CA ALA A 101 -15.15 14.91 -24.78
C ALA A 101 -14.65 13.86 -25.79
N HIS A 102 -15.29 13.82 -26.95
CA HIS A 102 -14.92 12.91 -28.04
C HIS A 102 -13.46 13.20 -28.39
N VAL A 103 -12.53 12.38 -27.90
CA VAL A 103 -11.13 12.46 -28.30
C VAL A 103 -11.12 11.94 -29.75
N PRO A 104 -10.94 12.81 -30.76
CA PRO A 104 -10.92 12.34 -32.13
C PRO A 104 -9.78 11.32 -32.26
N ARG A 105 -10.12 10.14 -32.79
CA ARG A 105 -9.12 9.11 -33.10
C ARG A 105 -8.02 9.78 -33.93
N ARG A 106 -6.81 9.85 -33.38
CA ARG A 106 -5.65 10.35 -34.12
C ARG A 106 -5.48 9.47 -35.35
N ASP A 107 -5.69 10.03 -36.52
CA ASP A 107 -5.47 9.33 -37.78
C ASP A 107 -3.95 9.18 -37.99
N GLU A 108 -3.45 7.98 -37.68
CA GLU A 108 -2.03 7.61 -37.79
C GLU A 108 -1.45 7.83 -39.21
N ARG A 109 -2.29 7.95 -40.24
CA ARG A 109 -1.85 8.19 -41.62
C ARG A 109 -1.16 9.54 -41.81
N SER A 110 -1.40 10.50 -40.93
CA SER A 110 -0.80 11.84 -41.00
C SER A 110 0.66 11.91 -40.48
N LEU A 111 1.13 10.91 -39.71
CA LEU A 111 2.49 10.87 -39.17
C LEU A 111 3.56 10.46 -40.21
N ARG A 112 3.17 9.80 -41.31
CA ARG A 112 4.14 9.32 -42.31
C ARG A 112 4.71 10.42 -43.21
N ARG A 113 4.13 11.62 -43.23
CA ARG A 113 4.52 12.70 -44.17
C ARG A 113 5.66 13.61 -43.72
N ARG A 114 6.19 13.47 -42.50
CA ARG A 114 7.24 14.36 -41.95
C ARG A 114 8.61 13.72 -41.68
N ALA A 115 8.95 12.61 -42.32
CA ALA A 115 10.29 12.04 -42.25
C ALA A 115 10.88 11.81 -43.64
N ARG A 116 11.30 12.89 -44.32
CA ARG A 116 12.34 12.81 -45.36
C ARG A 116 13.54 13.62 -44.90
N PRO A 117 14.60 13.00 -44.37
CA PRO A 117 15.87 13.68 -44.24
C PRO A 117 16.48 13.83 -45.65
N ARG A 118 16.65 15.08 -46.10
CA ARG A 118 17.46 15.43 -47.26
C ARG A 118 18.92 15.13 -46.93
N GLY A 119 19.53 14.28 -47.75
CA GLY A 119 20.97 14.14 -48.03
C GLY A 119 21.97 14.46 -46.92
N ALA A 120 22.66 13.43 -46.43
CA ALA A 120 24.01 13.59 -45.90
C ALA A 120 24.85 12.34 -46.24
N ARG A 121 25.54 12.49 -47.38
CA ARG A 121 26.84 11.95 -47.81
C ARG A 121 27.43 10.76 -47.03
N ALA A 122 27.72 9.72 -47.80
CA ALA A 122 28.62 8.62 -47.48
C ALA A 122 30.02 9.10 -47.07
N HIS A 123 30.59 8.47 -46.04
CA HIS A 123 32.03 8.46 -45.78
C HIS A 123 32.53 7.05 -45.42
N PRO A 124 33.77 6.70 -45.82
CA PRO A 124 34.19 5.31 -45.97
C PRO A 124 34.84 4.72 -44.70
N ARG A 125 34.90 3.39 -44.74
CA ARG A 125 35.37 2.45 -43.73
C ARG A 125 36.84 2.66 -43.32
N ARG A 126 37.09 2.75 -42.02
CA ARG A 126 38.33 2.37 -41.32
C ARG A 126 37.88 1.47 -40.16
N GLY A 127 38.33 0.24 -39.95
CA GLY A 127 39.72 -0.22 -40.00
C GLY A 127 40.24 -0.34 -38.56
N ALA A 128 39.83 -1.38 -37.82
CA ALA A 128 40.44 -1.80 -36.55
C ALA A 128 40.09 -3.28 -36.35
N ALA A 129 40.95 -4.21 -36.74
CA ALA A 129 42.13 -4.69 -36.01
C ALA A 129 41.78 -5.56 -34.79
N ARG A 130 42.04 -6.88 -35.00
CA ARG A 130 42.69 -7.84 -34.08
C ARG A 130 41.92 -8.25 -32.81
N ARG A 131 41.59 -9.54 -32.66
CA ARG A 131 42.40 -10.63 -32.02
C ARG A 131 42.79 -10.24 -30.58
N ALA A 132 42.72 -11.06 -29.53
CA ALA A 132 42.41 -12.48 -29.32
C ALA A 132 42.52 -12.76 -27.78
N ARG A 133 42.21 -14.01 -27.39
CA ARG A 133 42.54 -14.72 -26.12
C ARG A 133 41.66 -14.39 -24.91
N ALA A 134 40.90 -15.32 -24.29
CA ALA A 134 41.11 -16.71 -23.84
C ALA A 134 42.00 -16.86 -22.57
N ALA A 135 41.37 -17.20 -21.44
CA ALA A 135 41.80 -18.14 -20.37
C ALA A 135 40.82 -18.02 -19.18
N ARG A 136 40.07 -19.06 -18.75
CA ARG A 136 40.43 -20.13 -17.78
C ARG A 136 41.09 -19.57 -16.50
N ALA A 137 40.75 -19.92 -15.25
CA ALA A 137 39.90 -20.93 -14.62
C ALA A 137 39.83 -20.59 -13.08
N PRO A 138 39.20 -21.40 -12.21
CA PRO A 138 38.79 -21.04 -10.84
C PRO A 138 39.83 -21.38 -9.76
N ARG A 139 39.68 -20.83 -8.55
CA ARG A 139 40.31 -21.39 -7.33
C ARG A 139 39.36 -21.43 -6.14
N ARG A 140 39.34 -22.63 -5.54
CA ARG A 140 38.71 -23.05 -4.29
C ARG A 140 39.44 -22.50 -3.06
N SER A 141 38.69 -22.36 -1.98
CA SER A 141 39.12 -22.52 -0.58
C SER A 141 37.82 -22.87 0.20
N ALA A 142 37.53 -24.05 0.76
CA ALA A 142 38.27 -24.88 1.72
C ALA A 142 38.97 -24.00 2.78
N GLY A 143 38.62 -23.96 4.06
CA GLY A 143 37.72 -24.71 4.92
C GLY A 143 38.25 -24.57 6.35
N ALA A 144 37.40 -24.52 7.38
CA ALA A 144 37.70 -24.80 8.80
C ALA A 144 36.40 -24.53 9.60
N ARG A 145 35.66 -25.53 10.08
CA ARG A 145 35.85 -26.42 11.26
C ARG A 145 35.89 -25.70 12.62
N ALA A 146 35.05 -26.24 13.52
CA ALA A 146 35.14 -26.39 14.99
C ALA A 146 33.93 -25.75 15.70
N ARG A 147 32.88 -26.48 16.13
CA ARG A 147 32.76 -27.41 17.28
C ARG A 147 33.21 -26.83 18.63
N ALA A 148 32.24 -26.52 19.48
CA ALA A 148 32.17 -26.70 20.94
C ALA A 148 30.82 -26.07 21.37
N ARG A 149 30.01 -26.56 22.30
CA ARG A 149 30.02 -27.72 23.19
C ARG A 149 28.57 -27.92 23.65
#